data_AF-A0A511HQQ5-F1
#
_entry.id   AF-A0A511HQQ5-F1
#
_cell.length_a   1.000
_cell.length_b   1.000
_cell.length_c   1.000
_cell.angle_alpha   90.00
_cell.angle_beta   90.00
_cell.angle_gamma   90.00
#
_symmetry.space_group_name_H-M   'P 1'
#
loop_
_entity.id
_entity.type
_entity.pdbx_description
1 polymer ?
#
loop_
_entity_poly.entity_id
_entity_poly.type
_entity_poly.pdbx_seq_one_letter_code
_entity_poly.pdbx_strand_id
1 'polypeptide(L)'
;MLAAPEIAVGAVIVLGVVVVAVAIKEALDAYALRHGSPEEAGAARGARVATRKGETKRKPELEPVPAGQDWQPPMPPGPVGRTRRASCEPVPVPHLGGDDRHNECADRFPPNRYPGMDVLVGGVRFDALQVGVRVLWEIKTHRFDTYNDFIQEQEMEKELNQIDNERSAAAACGYGFVVGVSTDAHKEALEARDPTLDVVVTGCTR
;
A
#
# COMPACT_ATOMS: atom_id res chain seq x y z
N MET A 1 -51.03 -19.74 -42.28
CA MET A 1 -50.96 -18.84 -41.11
C MET A 1 -49.59 -19.03 -40.48
N LEU A 2 -48.68 -18.06 -40.65
CA LEU A 2 -47.37 -18.05 -39.99
C LEU A 2 -47.55 -17.40 -38.62
N ALA A 3 -47.26 -18.12 -37.55
CA ALA A 3 -47.15 -17.58 -36.20
C ALA A 3 -45.67 -17.28 -35.91
N ALA A 4 -45.36 -16.03 -35.56
CA ALA A 4 -44.04 -15.64 -35.06
C ALA A 4 -44.03 -15.80 -33.53
N PRO A 5 -42.89 -16.20 -32.91
CA PRO A 5 -42.75 -16.13 -31.47
C PRO A 5 -42.29 -14.74 -31.07
N GLU A 6 -43.02 -14.10 -30.16
CA GLU A 6 -42.58 -12.88 -29.47
C GLU A 6 -41.53 -13.27 -28.43
N ILE A 7 -40.29 -12.79 -28.60
CA ILE A 7 -39.25 -12.94 -27.58
C ILE A 7 -39.39 -11.78 -26.60
N ALA A 8 -39.90 -12.09 -25.40
CA ALA A 8 -39.85 -11.17 -24.27
C ALA A 8 -38.41 -11.08 -23.75
N VAL A 9 -37.75 -9.94 -23.98
CA VAL A 9 -36.45 -9.62 -23.41
C VAL A 9 -36.66 -9.17 -21.97
N GLY A 10 -36.27 -10.01 -21.00
CA GLY A 10 -36.29 -9.67 -19.58
C GLY A 10 -35.15 -8.72 -19.24
N ALA A 11 -35.46 -7.56 -18.66
CA ALA A 11 -34.47 -6.65 -18.13
C ALA A 11 -33.78 -7.25 -16.89
N VAL A 12 -32.46 -7.41 -16.95
CA VAL A 12 -31.63 -7.80 -15.81
C VAL A 12 -31.15 -6.51 -15.13
N ILE A 13 -31.71 -6.19 -13.96
CA ILE A 13 -31.21 -5.09 -13.12
C ILE A 13 -30.15 -5.66 -12.18
N VAL A 14 -28.88 -5.37 -12.45
CA VAL A 14 -27.77 -5.72 -11.56
C VAL A 14 -27.67 -4.62 -10.49
N LEU A 15 -28.23 -4.87 -9.30
CA LEU A 15 -27.98 -4.07 -8.10
C LEU A 15 -26.75 -4.63 -7.39
N GLY A 16 -25.55 -4.20 -7.82
CA GLY A 16 -24.27 -4.68 -7.29
C GLY A 16 -23.43 -3.58 -6.62
N VAL A 17 -23.61 -3.44 -5.30
CA VAL A 17 -22.69 -2.94 -4.24
C VAL A 17 -21.56 -1.95 -4.63
N VAL A 18 -21.82 -0.64 -4.45
CA VAL A 18 -20.81 0.44 -4.35
C VAL A 18 -20.61 0.79 -2.86
N VAL A 19 -20.05 -0.13 -2.07
CA VAL A 19 -19.86 0.11 -0.62
C VAL A 19 -18.39 0.36 -0.27
N VAL A 20 -17.45 -0.15 -1.08
CA VAL A 20 -16.00 -0.05 -0.83
C VAL A 20 -15.48 1.36 -1.14
N ALA A 21 -15.78 1.91 -2.32
CA ALA A 21 -15.37 3.26 -2.72
C ALA A 21 -15.83 4.36 -1.74
N VAL A 22 -17.08 4.27 -1.25
CA VAL A 22 -17.60 5.19 -0.22
C VAL A 22 -16.76 5.07 1.05
N ALA A 23 -16.51 3.86 1.54
CA ALA A 23 -15.71 3.67 2.75
C ALA A 23 -14.27 4.20 2.62
N ILE A 24 -13.65 4.11 1.44
CA ILE A 24 -12.31 4.68 1.17
C ILE A 24 -12.36 6.21 1.22
N LYS A 25 -13.32 6.82 0.51
CA LYS A 25 -13.48 8.27 0.48
C LYS A 25 -13.77 8.84 1.87
N GLU A 26 -14.70 8.23 2.60
CA GLU A 26 -15.02 8.61 3.98
C GLU A 26 -13.81 8.45 4.91
N ALA A 27 -12.98 7.41 4.73
CA ALA A 27 -11.77 7.22 5.53
C ALA A 27 -10.70 8.28 5.22
N LEU A 28 -10.50 8.63 3.95
CA LEU A 28 -9.60 9.70 3.53
C LEU A 28 -10.09 11.06 4.04
N ASP A 29 -11.39 11.34 3.91
CA ASP A 29 -12.01 12.59 4.35
C ASP A 29 -12.01 12.72 5.88
N ALA A 30 -12.29 11.64 6.61
CA ALA A 30 -12.22 11.60 8.07
C ALA A 30 -10.78 11.80 8.57
N TYR A 31 -9.78 11.23 7.88
CA TYR A 31 -8.38 11.51 8.19
C TYR A 31 -8.04 12.98 7.93
N ALA A 32 -8.41 13.51 6.75
CA ALA A 32 -8.19 14.91 6.41
C ALA A 32 -8.84 15.87 7.40
N LEU A 33 -10.07 15.60 7.86
CA LEU A 33 -10.78 16.43 8.84
C LEU A 33 -10.10 16.44 10.22
N ARG A 34 -9.52 15.31 10.65
CA ARG A 34 -8.77 15.22 11.91
C ARG A 34 -7.40 15.90 11.84
N HIS A 35 -6.89 16.12 10.64
CA HIS A 35 -5.51 16.55 10.40
C HIS A 35 -5.40 17.82 9.52
N GLY A 36 -6.50 18.55 9.28
CA GLY A 36 -6.51 19.86 8.63
C GLY A 36 -5.84 20.92 9.51
N SER A 37 -4.84 21.61 8.94
CA SER A 37 -3.75 22.37 9.56
C SER A 37 -4.07 23.44 10.63
N PRO A 38 -3.13 23.71 11.55
CA PRO A 38 -2.83 25.06 12.00
C PRO A 38 -1.77 25.69 11.08
N GLU A 39 -2.17 26.53 10.12
CA GLU A 39 -1.26 27.53 9.56
C GLU A 39 -1.64 28.92 10.08
N GLU A 40 -0.60 29.69 10.40
CA GLU A 40 -0.56 31.07 10.89
C GLU A 40 -0.83 31.33 12.39
N ALA A 41 0.20 31.08 13.21
CA ALA A 41 0.56 32.02 14.27
C ALA A 41 2.07 32.04 14.50
N GLY A 42 2.72 33.09 13.99
CA GLY A 42 3.76 33.81 14.76
C GLY A 42 5.20 33.33 14.65
N ALA A 43 5.96 34.08 13.85
CA ALA A 43 7.39 33.95 13.65
C ALA A 43 8.28 34.16 14.91
N ALA A 44 9.42 33.47 14.87
CA ALA A 44 10.78 33.93 15.18
C ALA A 44 11.20 34.28 16.62
N ARG A 45 12.19 33.52 17.11
CA ARG A 45 13.49 33.93 17.71
C ARG A 45 14.07 32.68 18.41
N GLY A 46 15.32 32.24 18.26
CA GLY A 46 16.49 32.73 17.56
C GLY A 46 17.72 31.96 18.09
N ALA A 47 18.61 31.60 17.17
CA ALA A 47 20.07 31.54 17.33
C ALA A 47 20.77 30.60 18.35
N ARG A 48 21.52 29.66 17.75
CA ARG A 48 23.00 29.49 17.83
C ARG A 48 23.66 28.65 18.96
N VAL A 49 24.34 27.59 18.48
CA VAL A 49 25.82 27.34 18.57
C VAL A 49 26.38 26.29 19.56
N ALA A 50 27.15 25.38 18.94
CA ALA A 50 28.38 24.67 19.33
C ALA A 50 28.44 23.60 20.44
N THR A 51 28.68 22.38 19.96
CA THR A 51 29.82 21.49 20.31
C THR A 51 30.44 21.54 21.70
N ARG A 52 30.38 20.41 22.41
CA ARG A 52 31.52 19.89 23.18
C ARG A 52 31.65 18.36 23.05
N LYS A 53 32.77 17.96 22.43
CA LYS A 53 33.43 16.66 22.60
C LYS A 53 33.82 16.47 24.07
N GLY A 54 33.68 15.26 24.57
CA GLY A 54 34.25 14.82 25.83
C GLY A 54 34.39 13.30 25.84
N GLU A 55 35.52 12.80 25.33
CA GLU A 55 35.95 11.41 25.49
C GLU A 55 36.35 11.17 26.96
N THR A 56 36.02 10.01 27.52
CA THR A 56 36.92 9.29 28.42
C THR A 56 36.51 7.81 28.52
N LYS A 57 37.46 6.95 28.14
CA LYS A 57 37.47 5.49 28.32
C LYS A 57 37.18 5.09 29.77
N ARG A 58 36.47 3.96 29.96
CA ARG A 58 36.84 2.88 30.89
C ARG A 58 36.01 1.62 30.63
N LYS A 59 36.69 0.55 30.18
CA LYS A 59 36.24 -0.85 30.25
C LYS A 59 36.50 -1.34 31.68
N PRO A 60 35.62 -2.19 32.25
CA PRO A 60 36.12 -3.37 32.95
C PRO A 60 35.60 -4.66 32.31
N GLU A 61 36.45 -5.66 32.42
CA GLU A 61 36.36 -7.00 31.89
C GLU A 61 35.38 -7.88 32.68
N LEU A 62 35.00 -8.98 32.02
CA LEU A 62 34.09 -10.06 32.41
C LEU A 62 34.53 -10.79 33.68
N GLU A 63 33.57 -11.32 34.46
CA GLU A 63 33.64 -12.60 35.21
C GLU A 63 32.21 -13.10 35.52
N PRO A 64 31.96 -14.38 35.90
CA PRO A 64 32.05 -15.59 35.09
C PRO A 64 30.68 -16.33 34.97
N VAL A 65 30.54 -17.22 33.99
CA VAL A 65 29.36 -18.08 33.82
C VAL A 65 29.38 -19.21 34.86
N PRO A 66 28.30 -19.45 35.64
CA PRO A 66 28.21 -20.66 36.44
C PRO A 66 27.88 -21.86 35.54
N ALA A 67 28.71 -22.89 35.62
CA ALA A 67 28.52 -24.14 34.92
C ALA A 67 27.50 -25.04 35.63
N GLY A 68 26.52 -25.52 34.85
CA GLY A 68 25.79 -26.76 35.10
C GLY A 68 24.38 -26.61 35.65
N GLN A 69 23.37 -26.87 34.80
CA GLN A 69 22.33 -27.89 35.01
C GLN A 69 21.37 -27.97 33.80
N ASP A 70 21.18 -29.21 33.33
CA ASP A 70 20.16 -29.77 32.44
C ASP A 70 19.97 -29.19 31.03
N TRP A 71 20.83 -29.62 30.10
CA TRP A 71 20.55 -29.56 28.66
C TRP A 71 19.48 -30.59 28.29
N GLN A 72 18.22 -30.19 28.15
CA GLN A 72 17.31 -30.94 27.27
C GLN A 72 17.80 -30.82 25.82
N PRO A 73 17.82 -31.90 25.02
CA PRO A 73 18.06 -31.80 23.59
C PRO A 73 17.04 -30.82 22.97
N PRO A 74 17.46 -29.94 22.04
CA PRO A 74 16.50 -29.09 21.33
C PRO A 74 15.45 -29.99 20.69
N MET A 75 14.18 -29.64 20.90
CA MET A 75 13.06 -30.33 20.29
C MET A 75 13.33 -30.44 18.78
N PRO A 76 13.17 -31.62 18.15
CA PRO A 76 13.33 -31.73 16.72
C PRO A 76 12.43 -30.70 16.06
N PRO A 77 12.86 -30.02 14.98
CA PRO A 77 12.01 -29.08 14.28
C PRO A 77 10.70 -29.81 13.97
N GLY A 78 9.59 -29.24 14.46
CA GLY A 78 8.27 -29.78 14.18
C GLY A 78 8.13 -30.02 12.68
N PRO A 79 7.32 -31.01 12.26
CA PRO A 79 7.18 -31.34 10.85
C PRO A 79 6.96 -30.05 10.07
N VAL A 80 7.82 -29.78 9.07
CA VAL A 80 7.70 -28.64 8.15
C VAL A 80 6.46 -28.91 7.31
N GLY A 81 5.32 -28.67 7.93
CA GLY A 81 4.01 -28.86 7.33
C GLY A 81 3.88 -27.83 6.23
N ARG A 82 3.79 -28.34 5.00
CA ARG A 82 3.08 -27.76 3.84
C ARG A 82 3.14 -26.24 3.76
N THR A 83 3.96 -25.70 2.85
CA THR A 83 3.86 -24.31 2.32
C THR A 83 3.09 -23.40 3.26
N ARG A 84 3.73 -22.93 4.36
CA ARG A 84 3.09 -22.06 5.36
C ARG A 84 2.24 -21.06 4.58
N ARG A 85 0.91 -21.14 4.71
CA ARG A 85 0.01 -20.21 4.03
C ARG A 85 0.53 -18.81 4.33
N ALA A 86 0.76 -18.02 3.29
CA ALA A 86 1.30 -16.69 3.48
C ALA A 86 0.38 -15.92 4.45
N SER A 87 0.97 -15.25 5.44
CA SER A 87 0.20 -14.59 6.49
C SER A 87 -0.61 -13.43 5.92
N CYS A 88 -1.88 -13.31 6.33
CA CYS A 88 -2.70 -12.13 6.06
C CYS A 88 -2.51 -11.02 7.10
N GLU A 89 -1.65 -11.22 8.08
CA GLU A 89 -1.24 -10.16 9.00
C GLU A 89 -0.24 -9.24 8.27
N PRO A 90 -0.41 -7.90 8.33
CA PRO A 90 0.46 -6.98 7.64
C PRO A 90 1.84 -6.96 8.28
N VAL A 91 2.88 -7.18 7.47
CA VAL A 91 4.28 -7.14 7.91
C VAL A 91 4.98 -5.98 7.21
N PRO A 92 5.39 -4.91 7.90
CA PRO A 92 6.15 -3.84 7.27
C PRO A 92 7.51 -4.37 6.80
N VAL A 93 7.90 -4.02 5.58
CA VAL A 93 9.19 -4.40 4.99
C VAL A 93 9.83 -3.21 4.28
N PRO A 94 11.17 -3.14 4.18
CA PRO A 94 11.82 -2.06 3.46
C PRO A 94 11.33 -2.00 2.01
N HIS A 95 11.19 -0.78 1.47
CA HIS A 95 10.74 -0.54 0.10
C HIS A 95 11.47 -1.40 -0.92
N LEU A 96 10.74 -1.83 -1.96
CA LEU A 96 11.34 -2.53 -3.09
C LEU A 96 11.91 -1.51 -4.08
N GLY A 97 13.22 -1.54 -4.30
CA GLY A 97 13.88 -0.66 -5.26
C GLY A 97 14.41 0.64 -4.64
N GLY A 98 14.55 1.69 -5.45
CA GLY A 98 15.22 2.94 -5.07
C GLY A 98 14.64 4.17 -5.76
N ASP A 99 13.32 4.18 -5.98
CA ASP A 99 12.62 5.34 -6.51
C ASP A 99 12.17 6.25 -5.36
N ASP A 100 13.02 7.21 -5.01
CA ASP A 100 12.78 8.09 -3.87
C ASP A 100 11.45 8.85 -3.99
N ARG A 101 11.06 9.28 -5.20
CA ARG A 101 9.82 10.04 -5.41
C ARG A 101 8.57 9.19 -5.24
N HIS A 102 8.63 7.94 -5.70
CA HIS A 102 7.58 6.95 -5.48
C HIS A 102 7.44 6.65 -3.99
N ASN A 103 8.53 6.29 -3.32
CA ASN A 103 8.54 5.96 -1.90
C ASN A 103 8.02 7.13 -1.06
N GLU A 104 8.50 8.35 -1.35
CA GLU A 104 8.06 9.56 -0.66
C GLU A 104 6.56 9.85 -0.85
N CYS A 105 5.98 9.46 -1.99
CA CYS A 105 4.54 9.51 -2.18
C CYS A 105 3.83 8.46 -1.34
N ALA A 106 4.23 7.18 -1.44
CA ALA A 106 3.63 6.07 -0.71
C ALA A 106 3.71 6.22 0.82
N ASP A 107 4.75 6.90 1.32
CA ASP A 107 4.92 7.20 2.74
C ASP A 107 3.89 8.19 3.28
N ARG A 108 3.36 9.05 2.41
CA ARG A 108 2.44 10.13 2.80
C ARG A 108 1.01 9.93 2.32
N PHE A 109 0.84 9.31 1.17
CA PHE A 109 -0.43 9.15 0.50
C PHE A 109 -0.65 7.68 0.08
N PRO A 110 -1.74 7.03 0.53
CA PRO A 110 -2.66 7.52 1.58
C PRO A 110 -1.90 7.73 2.90
N PRO A 111 -2.54 8.21 3.97
CA PRO A 111 -1.94 8.16 5.30
C PRO A 111 -1.48 6.74 5.63
N ASN A 112 -0.18 6.49 5.43
CA ASN A 112 0.40 5.17 5.50
C ASN A 112 0.62 4.81 6.97
N ARG A 113 0.22 3.59 7.36
CA ARG A 113 0.41 3.05 8.71
C ARG A 113 1.88 2.77 9.00
N TYR A 114 2.69 2.56 7.96
CA TYR A 114 4.11 2.26 8.08
C TYR A 114 4.94 3.18 7.17
N PRO A 115 5.01 4.51 7.42
CA PRO A 115 5.87 5.38 6.61
C PRO A 115 7.33 4.92 6.63
N GLY A 116 7.96 4.95 5.46
CA GLY A 116 9.32 4.46 5.15
C GLY A 116 9.37 2.99 4.77
N MET A 117 8.22 2.31 4.61
CA MET A 117 8.10 0.87 4.41
C MET A 117 6.97 0.51 3.45
N ASP A 118 7.19 -0.56 2.67
CA ASP A 118 6.10 -1.33 2.06
C ASP A 118 5.43 -2.21 3.12
N VAL A 119 4.33 -2.87 2.74
CA VAL A 119 3.67 -3.89 3.57
C VAL A 119 3.51 -5.20 2.81
N LEU A 120 3.91 -6.31 3.45
CA LEU A 120 3.61 -7.66 2.97
C LEU A 120 2.28 -8.15 3.55
N VAL A 121 1.37 -8.58 2.68
CA VAL A 121 0.11 -9.25 3.03
C VAL A 121 -0.12 -10.40 2.05
N GLY A 122 -0.41 -11.60 2.56
CA GLY A 122 -0.66 -12.76 1.71
C GLY A 122 0.55 -13.16 0.84
N GLY A 123 1.76 -12.70 1.20
CA GLY A 123 2.97 -12.92 0.43
C GLY A 123 3.17 -11.93 -0.73
N VAL A 124 2.28 -10.95 -0.88
CA VAL A 124 2.35 -9.87 -1.88
C VAL A 124 2.73 -8.57 -1.19
N ARG A 125 3.55 -7.76 -1.85
CA ARG A 125 3.96 -6.43 -1.39
C ARG A 125 2.96 -5.38 -1.88
N PHE A 126 2.73 -4.39 -1.07
CA PHE A 126 1.93 -3.21 -1.36
C PHE A 126 2.67 -1.99 -0.86
N ASP A 127 2.53 -0.86 -1.54
CA ASP A 127 3.24 0.38 -1.21
C ASP A 127 2.79 0.98 0.12
N ALA A 128 1.52 0.81 0.50
CA ALA A 128 1.00 1.31 1.76
C ALA A 128 -0.16 0.50 2.33
N LEU A 129 -0.30 0.55 3.66
CA LEU A 129 -1.52 0.19 4.38
C LEU A 129 -2.13 1.45 4.99
N GLN A 130 -3.36 1.79 4.62
CA GLN A 130 -4.00 3.00 5.14
C GLN A 130 -4.26 2.93 6.66
N VAL A 131 -4.01 4.03 7.36
CA VAL A 131 -4.30 4.16 8.80
C VAL A 131 -5.80 4.00 9.06
N GLY A 132 -6.15 3.26 10.11
CA GLY A 132 -7.54 3.14 10.60
C GLY A 132 -8.47 2.23 9.79
N VAL A 133 -8.08 1.84 8.57
CA VAL A 133 -8.87 0.92 7.72
C VAL A 133 -8.02 -0.25 7.20
N ARG A 134 -8.67 -1.28 6.65
CA ARG A 134 -8.00 -2.43 6.03
C ARG A 134 -7.96 -2.25 4.51
N VAL A 135 -7.28 -1.21 4.04
CA VAL A 135 -7.12 -0.90 2.61
C VAL A 135 -5.64 -0.85 2.28
N LEU A 136 -5.23 -1.69 1.32
CA LEU A 136 -3.89 -1.76 0.76
C LEU A 136 -3.83 -0.91 -0.51
N TRP A 137 -2.65 -0.35 -0.79
CA TRP A 137 -2.47 0.60 -1.87
C TRP A 137 -1.27 0.23 -2.73
N GLU A 138 -1.45 0.39 -4.04
CA GLU A 138 -0.38 0.47 -5.04
C GLU A 138 -0.31 1.91 -5.56
N ILE A 139 0.88 2.50 -5.61
CA ILE A 139 1.11 3.90 -5.99
C ILE A 139 1.92 3.96 -7.28
N LYS A 140 1.36 4.65 -8.26
CA LYS A 140 1.98 4.93 -9.57
C LYS A 140 2.27 6.41 -9.66
N THR A 141 3.56 6.74 -9.70
CA THR A 141 4.04 8.14 -9.74
C THR A 141 4.57 8.59 -11.11
N HIS A 142 4.60 7.69 -12.10
CA HIS A 142 5.03 8.06 -13.44
C HIS A 142 4.05 9.03 -14.11
N ARG A 143 4.58 9.80 -15.07
CA ARG A 143 3.79 10.71 -15.91
C ARG A 143 3.30 9.96 -17.14
N PHE A 144 2.41 9.01 -16.92
CA PHE A 144 1.85 8.13 -17.95
C PHE A 144 1.38 8.88 -19.21
N ASP A 145 0.76 10.04 -19.02
CA ASP A 145 0.24 10.95 -20.04
C ASP A 145 1.32 11.60 -20.93
N THR A 146 2.59 11.54 -20.52
CA THR A 146 3.72 12.10 -21.31
C THR A 146 4.36 11.08 -22.25
N TYR A 147 3.99 9.81 -22.12
CA TYR A 147 4.49 8.75 -22.98
C TYR A 147 3.78 8.76 -24.33
N ASN A 148 4.45 8.23 -25.36
CA ASN A 148 3.79 7.95 -26.63
C ASN A 148 2.89 6.70 -26.49
N ASP A 149 1.93 6.56 -27.40
CA ASP A 149 0.90 5.52 -27.37
C ASP A 149 1.46 4.09 -27.21
N PHE A 150 2.58 3.79 -27.88
CA PHE A 150 3.21 2.45 -27.80
C PHE A 150 3.79 2.15 -26.41
N ILE A 151 4.33 3.16 -25.73
CA ILE A 151 4.82 3.01 -24.36
C ILE A 151 3.66 2.98 -23.37
N GLN A 152 2.62 3.79 -23.59
CA GLN A 152 1.40 3.75 -22.78
C GLN A 152 0.76 2.36 -22.81
N GLU A 153 0.62 1.75 -23.99
CA GLU A 153 0.02 0.42 -24.11
C GLU A 153 0.82 -0.65 -23.35
N GLN A 154 2.14 -0.68 -23.51
CA GLN A 154 2.99 -1.62 -22.78
C GLN A 154 2.97 -1.41 -21.27
N GLU A 155 2.93 -0.16 -20.82
CA GLU A 155 2.89 0.14 -19.40
C GLU A 155 1.54 -0.25 -18.79
N MET A 156 0.43 0.01 -19.51
CA MET A 156 -0.90 -0.45 -19.11
C MET A 156 -0.98 -1.98 -18.98
N GLU A 157 -0.42 -2.73 -19.92
CA GLU A 157 -0.41 -4.20 -19.83
C GLU A 157 0.34 -4.70 -18.58
N LYS A 158 1.49 -4.09 -18.26
CA LYS A 158 2.25 -4.47 -17.06
C LYS A 158 1.50 -4.10 -15.79
N GLU A 159 0.97 -2.88 -15.72
CA GLU A 159 0.24 -2.39 -14.56
C GLU A 159 -0.98 -3.25 -14.26
N LEU A 160 -1.81 -3.56 -15.27
CA LEU A 160 -3.00 -4.38 -15.06
C LEU A 160 -2.65 -5.79 -14.56
N ASN A 161 -1.58 -6.39 -15.10
CA ASN A 161 -1.11 -7.68 -14.61
C ASN A 161 -0.64 -7.62 -13.15
N GLN A 162 0.03 -6.54 -12.74
CA GLN A 162 0.43 -6.35 -11.34
C GLN A 162 -0.81 -6.13 -10.44
N ILE A 163 -1.67 -5.21 -10.84
CA ILE A 163 -2.91 -4.83 -10.15
C ILE A 163 -3.81 -6.05 -9.92
N ASP A 164 -3.96 -6.93 -10.91
CA ASP A 164 -4.80 -8.12 -10.76
C ASP A 164 -4.26 -9.09 -9.70
N ASN A 165 -2.93 -9.26 -9.63
CA ASN A 165 -2.29 -10.09 -8.62
C ASN A 165 -2.45 -9.49 -7.21
N GLU A 166 -2.22 -8.18 -7.08
CA GLU A 166 -2.33 -7.44 -5.82
C GLU A 166 -3.76 -7.38 -5.31
N ARG A 167 -4.72 -7.02 -6.18
CA ARG A 167 -6.15 -7.00 -5.88
C ARG A 167 -6.63 -8.38 -5.44
N SER A 168 -6.21 -9.44 -6.13
CA SER A 168 -6.56 -10.82 -5.77
C SER A 168 -6.01 -11.20 -4.39
N ALA A 169 -4.76 -10.84 -4.09
CA ALA A 169 -4.14 -11.13 -2.80
C ALA A 169 -4.78 -10.33 -1.65
N ALA A 170 -5.07 -9.05 -1.87
CA ALA A 170 -5.78 -8.20 -0.92
C ALA A 170 -7.18 -8.79 -0.61
N ALA A 171 -7.94 -9.14 -1.65
CA ALA A 171 -9.26 -9.74 -1.50
C ALA A 171 -9.22 -11.09 -0.76
N ALA A 172 -8.24 -11.95 -1.06
CA ALA A 172 -8.06 -13.23 -0.37
C ALA A 172 -7.80 -13.07 1.14
N CYS A 173 -7.21 -11.93 1.55
CA CYS A 173 -6.96 -11.58 2.94
C CYS A 173 -7.99 -10.61 3.56
N GLY A 174 -9.08 -10.31 2.85
CA GLY A 174 -10.16 -9.44 3.33
C GLY A 174 -9.75 -7.96 3.48
N TYR A 175 -8.86 -7.48 2.61
CA TYR A 175 -8.51 -6.07 2.47
C TYR A 175 -9.22 -5.46 1.27
N GLY A 176 -9.55 -4.16 1.36
CA GLY A 176 -9.77 -3.34 0.18
C GLY A 176 -8.45 -3.07 -0.53
N PHE A 177 -8.51 -2.71 -1.82
CA PHE A 177 -7.36 -2.41 -2.64
C PHE A 177 -7.63 -1.16 -3.48
N VAL A 178 -6.67 -0.22 -3.51
CA VAL A 178 -6.79 1.04 -4.23
C VAL A 178 -5.51 1.31 -5.02
N VAL A 179 -5.67 1.83 -6.23
CA VAL A 179 -4.55 2.29 -7.05
C VAL A 179 -4.47 3.82 -6.98
N GLY A 180 -3.35 4.34 -6.51
CA GLY A 180 -3.04 5.76 -6.55
C GLY A 180 -2.27 6.11 -7.82
N VAL A 181 -2.74 7.06 -8.63
CA VAL A 181 -2.04 7.51 -9.85
C VAL A 181 -1.74 9.01 -9.83
N SER A 182 -0.76 9.44 -10.64
CA SER A 182 -0.33 10.84 -10.70
C SER A 182 -1.37 11.79 -11.33
N THR A 183 -2.09 11.33 -12.35
CA THR A 183 -2.91 12.19 -13.23
C THR A 183 -4.30 11.59 -13.50
N ASP A 184 -5.26 12.48 -13.80
CA ASP A 184 -6.61 12.06 -14.20
C ASP A 184 -6.59 11.21 -15.49
N ALA A 185 -5.73 11.54 -16.45
CA ALA A 185 -5.61 10.78 -17.70
C ALA A 185 -5.18 9.32 -17.46
N HIS A 186 -4.27 9.07 -16.50
CA HIS A 186 -3.88 7.71 -16.14
C HIS A 186 -5.02 6.98 -15.42
N LYS A 187 -5.75 7.68 -14.56
CA LYS A 187 -6.94 7.14 -13.90
C LYS A 187 -7.98 6.70 -14.94
N GLU A 188 -8.33 7.58 -15.86
CA GLU A 188 -9.30 7.30 -16.94
C GLU A 188 -8.84 6.12 -17.80
N ALA A 189 -7.54 6.02 -18.11
CA ALA A 189 -6.99 4.91 -18.88
C ALA A 189 -7.15 3.56 -18.15
N LEU A 190 -6.90 3.51 -16.84
CA LEU A 190 -7.10 2.29 -16.03
C LEU A 190 -8.59 1.93 -15.93
N GLU A 191 -9.46 2.90 -15.63
CA GLU A 191 -10.91 2.67 -15.51
C GLU A 191 -11.56 2.28 -16.85
N ALA A 192 -11.03 2.75 -17.97
CA ALA A 192 -11.48 2.33 -19.30
C ALA A 192 -11.12 0.86 -19.59
N ARG A 193 -10.05 0.33 -18.98
CA ARG A 193 -9.62 -1.07 -19.13
C ARG A 193 -10.34 -1.99 -18.14
N ASP A 194 -10.46 -1.57 -16.89
CA ASP A 194 -11.24 -2.26 -15.87
C ASP A 194 -12.04 -1.24 -15.03
N PRO A 195 -13.35 -1.07 -15.29
CA PRO A 195 -14.20 -0.11 -14.58
C PRO A 195 -14.51 -0.53 -13.14
N THR A 196 -14.02 -1.69 -12.69
CA THR A 196 -14.17 -2.17 -11.31
C THR A 196 -13.00 -1.77 -10.40
N LEU A 197 -11.97 -1.11 -10.95
CA LEU A 197 -10.84 -0.62 -10.17
C LEU A 197 -11.22 0.63 -9.36
N ASP A 198 -10.84 0.64 -8.09
CA ASP A 198 -10.87 1.84 -7.26
C ASP A 198 -9.57 2.64 -7.52
N VAL A 199 -9.67 3.69 -8.33
CA VAL A 199 -8.51 4.53 -8.72
C VAL A 199 -8.63 5.96 -8.17
N VAL A 200 -7.57 6.43 -7.53
CA VAL A 200 -7.49 7.76 -6.90
C VAL A 200 -6.31 8.55 -7.48
N VAL A 201 -6.55 9.80 -7.85
CA VAL A 201 -5.47 10.72 -8.24
C VAL A 201 -4.80 11.25 -6.98
N THR A 202 -3.51 10.96 -6.82
CA THR A 202 -2.70 11.38 -5.66
C THR A 202 -2.07 12.75 -5.87
N GLY A 203 -1.85 13.14 -7.13
CA GLY A 203 -1.10 14.34 -7.51
C GLY A 203 0.41 14.26 -7.27
N CYS A 204 0.92 13.10 -6.81
CA CYS A 204 2.35 12.86 -6.74
C CYS A 204 2.92 12.71 -8.14
N THR A 205 4.07 13.32 -8.40
CA THR A 205 4.75 13.21 -9.69
C THR A 205 6.21 12.84 -9.51
N ARG A 206 6.68 11.92 -10.35
CA ARG A 206 8.07 11.57 -10.54
C ARG A 206 8.69 12.28 -11.75
#